data_AF-A0A7W9IIB2-F1
#
_entry.id   AF-A0A7W9IIB2-F1
#
_cell.length_a   1.000
_cell.length_b   1.000
_cell.length_c   1.000
_cell.angle_alpha   90.00
_cell.angle_beta   90.00
_cell.angle_gamma   90.00
#
_symmetry.space_group_name_H-M   'P 1'
#
loop_
_entity.id
_entity.type
_entity.pdbx_description
1 polymer ?
#
loop_
_entity_poly.entity_id
_entity_poly.type
_entity_poly.pdbx_seq_one_letter_code
_entity_poly.pdbx_strand_id
1 'polypeptide(L)'
;MTENQLHVIEIQAEVGEQPLEPEEAGTEHELAARSAGSETLAAEREDVLEVVEICAGAGGQSLGLERAGFRHVLAVELDRQAAETLRHNLVEVLGYDEKEAADTVKIGDVADSKVWDPDEYRGVDLLAGGVPCPPFSIAGKQLGATDERDLFAWAVELCGRIKPKALLLENVKGLSGSRFTAYRQRVLDRLSEYGYIAEWRLLHADDYGVSQLRPRFVLVALMPEYAEYFEWPKKHPERPLPVGELLRDLMAKGDWSEDKLEEWVQQANKIAPTIVGGSKKHGGADLGPSRAKAAWEAMGVDAKGVADEPPGLKNPRVKGAPHPMLTVDMVARIQGWYGEDFAKWEFLGKKTSQYRQIGNAFPPPVAKELGVAIRRALRKEGERRVLVEETDVVLDPVYRVLLGSSRPLTVEQIVERLAATNEPLEQPEVERHLNHLRHDFELISVQRSNGDVAYQLGEFKAFLGQEDHQRHDLFSKYRSKIS
;
A
#
# COMPACT_ATOMS: atom_id res chain seq x y z
N MET A 1 3.01 -29.94 -84.73
CA MET A 1 2.22 -31.17 -84.82
C MET A 1 1.05 -31.01 -83.86
N THR A 2 -0.17 -30.91 -84.43
CA THR A 2 -1.53 -31.09 -83.84
C THR A 2 -1.86 -30.32 -82.55
N GLU A 3 -2.62 -29.23 -82.49
CA GLU A 3 -3.94 -28.81 -83.04
C GLU A 3 -5.18 -29.42 -82.31
N ASN A 4 -6.03 -28.52 -81.76
CA ASN A 4 -7.49 -28.62 -81.45
C ASN A 4 -7.99 -29.67 -80.43
N GLN A 5 -9.10 -29.53 -79.69
CA GLN A 5 -10.24 -28.60 -79.61
C GLN A 5 -11.02 -28.87 -78.31
N LEU A 6 -11.83 -27.91 -77.87
CA LEU A 6 -12.88 -28.02 -76.84
C LEU A 6 -13.98 -29.03 -77.21
N HIS A 7 -14.54 -29.77 -76.24
CA HIS A 7 -15.99 -29.98 -76.12
C HIS A 7 -16.43 -30.46 -74.72
N VAL A 8 -17.57 -29.91 -74.33
CA VAL A 8 -18.44 -30.05 -73.15
C VAL A 8 -18.90 -31.49 -72.89
N ILE A 9 -18.99 -31.93 -71.61
CA ILE A 9 -20.03 -32.89 -71.14
C ILE A 9 -20.49 -32.54 -69.71
N GLU A 10 -21.80 -32.67 -69.53
CA GLU A 10 -22.69 -32.29 -68.42
C GLU A 10 -22.41 -32.97 -67.07
N ILE A 11 -22.73 -32.23 -66.01
CA ILE A 11 -22.82 -32.72 -64.63
C ILE A 11 -24.26 -33.18 -64.39
N GLN A 12 -24.47 -34.47 -64.20
CA GLN A 12 -25.65 -34.99 -63.51
C GLN A 12 -25.24 -35.46 -62.12
N ALA A 13 -25.84 -34.83 -61.11
CA ALA A 13 -25.73 -35.20 -59.71
C ALA A 13 -26.76 -36.29 -59.40
N GLU A 14 -26.29 -37.46 -58.96
CA GLU A 14 -27.14 -38.45 -58.29
C GLU A 14 -27.01 -38.30 -56.78
N VAL A 15 -28.16 -38.11 -56.15
CA VAL A 15 -28.39 -37.91 -54.73
C VAL A 15 -28.41 -39.27 -54.05
N GLY A 16 -27.47 -39.51 -53.13
CA GLY A 16 -27.54 -40.62 -52.17
C GLY A 16 -27.96 -40.08 -50.80
N GLU A 17 -29.20 -40.32 -50.41
CA GLU A 17 -29.74 -40.02 -49.08
C GLU A 17 -29.07 -40.92 -48.01
N GLN A 18 -28.43 -40.29 -47.03
CA GLN A 18 -28.19 -40.89 -45.71
C GLN A 18 -29.11 -40.19 -44.69
N PRO A 19 -29.74 -40.91 -43.74
CA PRO A 19 -30.65 -40.29 -42.80
C PRO A 19 -29.88 -39.40 -41.81
N LEU A 20 -30.36 -38.18 -41.62
CA LEU A 20 -29.97 -37.30 -40.51
C LEU A 20 -30.43 -37.93 -39.19
N GLU A 21 -29.49 -38.19 -38.30
CA GLU A 21 -29.81 -38.43 -36.88
C GLU A 21 -30.40 -37.14 -36.30
N PRO A 22 -31.46 -37.22 -35.45
CA PRO A 22 -32.05 -36.04 -34.86
C PRO A 22 -31.09 -35.43 -33.83
N GLU A 23 -30.89 -34.10 -33.91
CA GLU A 23 -30.30 -33.33 -32.81
C GLU A 23 -31.08 -33.64 -31.52
N GLU A 24 -30.41 -34.27 -30.57
CA GLU A 24 -30.94 -34.45 -29.22
C GLU A 24 -31.15 -33.06 -28.60
N ALA A 25 -32.41 -32.63 -28.54
CA ALA A 25 -32.83 -31.53 -27.72
C ALA A 25 -32.46 -31.85 -26.26
N GLY A 26 -31.41 -31.20 -25.76
CA GLY A 26 -31.00 -31.30 -24.37
C GLY A 26 -32.21 -31.11 -23.47
N THR A 27 -32.43 -32.05 -22.55
CA THR A 27 -33.58 -32.05 -21.65
C THR A 27 -33.70 -30.71 -20.92
N GLU A 28 -34.92 -30.26 -20.59
CA GLU A 28 -35.16 -29.01 -19.85
C GLU A 28 -34.29 -28.90 -18.58
N HIS A 29 -33.90 -30.04 -18.00
CA HIS A 29 -33.01 -30.14 -16.85
C HIS A 29 -31.55 -29.73 -17.14
N GLU A 30 -31.06 -29.96 -18.35
CA GLU A 30 -29.69 -29.66 -18.79
C GLU A 30 -29.54 -28.21 -19.25
N LEU A 31 -30.59 -27.67 -19.88
CA LEU A 31 -30.72 -26.25 -20.20
C LEU A 31 -30.89 -25.41 -18.93
N ALA A 32 -31.67 -25.88 -17.95
CA ALA A 32 -31.80 -25.26 -16.63
C ALA A 32 -30.49 -25.33 -15.82
N ALA A 33 -29.71 -26.41 -15.91
CA ALA A 33 -28.41 -26.51 -15.24
C ALA A 33 -27.35 -25.59 -15.86
N ARG A 34 -27.37 -25.37 -17.18
CA ARG A 34 -26.50 -24.39 -17.86
C ARG A 34 -26.92 -22.95 -17.60
N SER A 35 -28.23 -22.67 -17.53
CA SER A 35 -28.79 -21.37 -17.13
C SER A 35 -28.48 -21.08 -15.66
N ALA A 36 -28.67 -22.04 -14.75
CA ALA A 36 -28.31 -21.91 -13.34
C ALA A 36 -26.79 -21.76 -13.15
N GLY A 37 -25.96 -22.47 -13.92
CA GLY A 37 -24.50 -22.30 -13.88
C GLY A 37 -24.04 -20.93 -14.40
N SER A 38 -24.71 -20.40 -15.43
CA SER A 38 -24.46 -19.05 -15.97
C SER A 38 -24.98 -17.94 -15.06
N GLU A 39 -26.11 -18.14 -14.37
CA GLU A 39 -26.66 -17.21 -13.38
C GLU A 39 -25.86 -17.25 -12.07
N THR A 40 -25.32 -18.41 -11.67
CA THR A 40 -24.42 -18.52 -10.51
C THR A 40 -23.08 -17.85 -10.79
N LEU A 41 -22.49 -18.04 -11.99
CA LEU A 41 -21.27 -17.33 -12.40
C LEU A 41 -21.47 -15.81 -12.61
N ALA A 42 -22.67 -15.39 -13.00
CA ALA A 42 -23.02 -13.97 -13.12
C ALA A 42 -23.33 -13.33 -11.75
N ALA A 43 -24.00 -14.05 -10.84
CA ALA A 43 -24.22 -13.62 -9.46
C ALA A 43 -22.92 -13.61 -8.64
N GLU A 44 -22.01 -14.56 -8.86
CA GLU A 44 -20.66 -14.56 -8.28
C GLU A 44 -19.81 -13.38 -8.80
N ARG A 45 -20.05 -12.91 -10.03
CA ARG A 45 -19.41 -11.70 -10.59
C ARG A 45 -19.98 -10.39 -10.03
N GLU A 46 -21.23 -10.36 -9.58
CA GLU A 46 -21.83 -9.18 -8.92
C GLU A 46 -21.29 -8.95 -7.48
N ASP A 47 -20.57 -9.92 -6.90
CA ASP A 47 -20.12 -9.89 -5.49
C ASP A 47 -18.63 -9.55 -5.29
N VAL A 48 -17.84 -9.43 -6.35
CA VAL A 48 -16.39 -9.18 -6.28
C VAL A 48 -16.14 -7.67 -6.21
N LEU A 49 -15.51 -7.21 -5.12
CA LEU A 49 -15.10 -5.82 -4.98
C LEU A 49 -13.80 -5.57 -5.75
N GLU A 50 -13.75 -4.50 -6.53
CA GLU A 50 -12.60 -4.17 -7.35
C GLU A 50 -11.63 -3.21 -6.63
N VAL A 51 -10.34 -3.36 -6.88
CA VAL A 51 -9.31 -2.49 -6.32
C VAL A 51 -8.33 -1.97 -7.37
N VAL A 52 -8.02 -0.67 -7.28
CA VAL A 52 -6.85 -0.05 -7.90
C VAL A 52 -5.77 0.11 -6.84
N GLU A 53 -4.58 -0.43 -7.07
CA GLU A 53 -3.44 -0.27 -6.17
C GLU A 53 -2.32 0.57 -6.81
N ILE A 54 -1.89 1.61 -6.11
CA ILE A 54 -0.74 2.43 -6.47
C ILE A 54 0.47 2.09 -5.60
N CYS A 55 1.68 2.16 -6.17
CA CYS A 55 2.91 1.76 -5.47
C CYS A 55 2.83 0.32 -4.94
N ALA A 56 2.32 -0.61 -5.77
CA ALA A 56 1.95 -1.96 -5.35
C ALA A 56 3.14 -2.82 -4.88
N GLY A 57 4.37 -2.42 -5.23
CA GLY A 57 5.58 -3.15 -4.89
C GLY A 57 5.51 -4.59 -5.42
N ALA A 58 5.94 -5.53 -4.56
CA ALA A 58 5.94 -6.95 -4.88
C ALA A 58 4.65 -7.67 -4.43
N GLY A 59 3.59 -6.93 -4.12
CA GLY A 59 2.25 -7.49 -3.84
C GLY A 59 1.97 -7.91 -2.40
N GLY A 60 2.67 -7.37 -1.40
CA GLY A 60 2.35 -7.67 0.00
C GLY A 60 0.94 -7.21 0.39
N GLN A 61 0.58 -5.97 0.04
CA GLN A 61 -0.77 -5.46 0.23
C GLN A 61 -1.75 -6.12 -0.74
N SER A 62 -1.37 -6.30 -2.01
CA SER A 62 -2.21 -6.94 -3.02
C SER A 62 -2.66 -8.34 -2.61
N LEU A 63 -1.73 -9.19 -2.14
CA LEU A 63 -2.05 -10.52 -1.62
C LEU A 63 -3.04 -10.46 -0.44
N GLY A 64 -2.84 -9.52 0.49
CA GLY A 64 -3.75 -9.35 1.61
C GLY A 64 -5.15 -8.96 1.17
N LEU A 65 -5.29 -7.99 0.27
CA LEU A 65 -6.57 -7.52 -0.26
C LEU A 65 -7.29 -8.62 -1.08
N GLU A 66 -6.56 -9.39 -1.88
CA GLU A 66 -7.11 -10.55 -2.60
C GLU A 66 -7.64 -11.62 -1.64
N ARG A 67 -6.89 -11.93 -0.58
CA ARG A 67 -7.35 -12.84 0.49
C ARG A 67 -8.48 -12.24 1.32
N ALA A 68 -8.70 -10.94 1.23
CA ALA A 68 -9.85 -10.26 1.78
C ALA A 68 -11.03 -10.17 0.79
N GLY A 69 -10.97 -10.78 -0.39
CA GLY A 69 -12.08 -10.83 -1.35
C GLY A 69 -12.19 -9.62 -2.27
N PHE A 70 -11.11 -8.86 -2.46
CA PHE A 70 -10.99 -7.90 -3.55
C PHE A 70 -10.36 -8.56 -4.79
N ARG A 71 -10.59 -7.99 -5.97
CA ARG A 71 -9.88 -8.32 -7.21
C ARG A 71 -9.20 -7.07 -7.77
N HIS A 72 -7.91 -7.16 -8.09
CA HIS A 72 -7.15 -6.06 -8.68
C HIS A 72 -7.52 -5.86 -10.15
N VAL A 73 -8.10 -4.70 -10.44
CA VAL A 73 -8.32 -4.24 -11.82
C VAL A 73 -7.14 -3.42 -12.34
N LEU A 74 -6.33 -2.85 -11.45
CA LEU A 74 -5.09 -2.17 -11.78
C LEU A 74 -4.11 -2.21 -10.60
N ALA A 75 -2.84 -2.47 -10.89
CA ALA A 75 -1.73 -2.28 -9.97
C ALA A 75 -0.60 -1.53 -10.68
N VAL A 76 -0.25 -0.33 -10.19
CA VAL A 76 0.82 0.49 -10.76
C VAL A 76 2.07 0.42 -9.88
N GLU A 77 3.19 0.00 -10.48
CA GLU A 77 4.47 -0.13 -9.78
C GLU A 77 5.64 0.41 -10.62
N LEU A 78 6.51 1.20 -9.99
CA LEU A 78 7.65 1.83 -10.66
C LEU A 78 8.83 0.85 -10.84
N ASP A 79 9.08 -0.01 -9.86
CA ASP A 79 10.14 -1.00 -9.92
C ASP A 79 9.74 -2.21 -10.76
N ARG A 80 10.39 -2.33 -11.92
CA ARG A 80 10.17 -3.44 -12.85
C ARG A 80 10.25 -4.83 -12.21
N GLN A 81 11.17 -5.10 -11.28
CA GLN A 81 11.31 -6.44 -10.70
C GLN A 81 10.21 -6.75 -9.67
N ALA A 82 9.81 -5.74 -8.90
CA ALA A 82 8.66 -5.85 -8.00
C ALA A 82 7.37 -6.08 -8.81
N ALA A 83 7.17 -5.34 -9.90
CA ALA A 83 6.04 -5.51 -10.79
C ALA A 83 6.03 -6.88 -11.50
N GLU A 84 7.19 -7.38 -11.95
CA GLU A 84 7.32 -8.73 -12.51
C GLU A 84 6.99 -9.81 -11.47
N THR A 85 7.42 -9.61 -10.22
CA THR A 85 7.04 -10.49 -9.09
C THR A 85 5.54 -10.46 -8.83
N LEU A 86 4.92 -9.28 -8.79
CA LEU A 86 3.47 -9.16 -8.59
C LEU A 86 2.72 -9.89 -9.72
N ARG A 87 3.05 -9.61 -10.99
CA ARG A 87 2.41 -10.23 -12.15
C ARG A 87 2.50 -11.75 -12.13
N HIS A 88 3.69 -12.28 -11.83
CA HIS A 88 3.91 -13.73 -11.68
C HIS A 88 2.95 -14.36 -10.67
N ASN A 89 2.81 -13.74 -9.50
CA ASN A 89 1.93 -14.26 -8.45
C ASN A 89 0.44 -14.04 -8.70
N LEU A 90 0.06 -13.02 -9.49
CA LEU A 90 -1.33 -12.92 -9.94
C LEU A 90 -1.75 -14.21 -10.68
N VAL A 91 -0.87 -14.74 -11.53
CA VAL A 91 -1.10 -16.00 -12.27
C VAL A 91 -0.98 -17.20 -11.34
N GLU A 92 0.21 -17.41 -10.76
CA GLU A 92 0.56 -18.66 -10.07
C GLU A 92 -0.17 -18.86 -8.73
N VAL A 93 -0.54 -17.76 -8.06
CA VAL A 93 -1.06 -17.81 -6.67
C VAL A 93 -2.51 -17.34 -6.56
N LEU A 94 -2.93 -16.44 -7.45
CA LEU A 94 -4.25 -15.79 -7.39
C LEU A 94 -5.17 -16.20 -8.55
N GLY A 95 -4.70 -17.01 -9.50
CA GLY A 95 -5.53 -17.62 -10.53
C GLY A 95 -5.99 -16.66 -11.63
N TYR A 96 -5.26 -15.56 -11.85
CA TYR A 96 -5.43 -14.73 -13.02
C TYR A 96 -4.94 -15.49 -14.25
N ASP A 97 -5.56 -15.26 -15.41
CA ASP A 97 -4.92 -15.68 -16.65
C ASP A 97 -3.75 -14.74 -17.00
N GLU A 98 -2.83 -15.21 -17.84
CA GLU A 98 -1.62 -14.47 -18.24
C GLU A 98 -1.92 -13.10 -18.84
N LYS A 99 -3.00 -12.99 -19.61
CA LYS A 99 -3.39 -11.74 -20.25
C LYS A 99 -3.97 -10.78 -19.22
N GLU A 100 -4.86 -11.26 -18.37
CA GLU A 100 -5.43 -10.49 -17.27
C GLU A 100 -4.33 -9.95 -16.36
N ALA A 101 -3.40 -10.79 -15.90
CA ALA A 101 -2.28 -10.34 -15.07
C ALA A 101 -1.38 -9.30 -15.77
N ALA A 102 -1.15 -9.47 -17.08
CA ALA A 102 -0.40 -8.50 -17.88
C ALA A 102 -1.12 -7.16 -18.02
N ASP A 103 -2.45 -7.19 -18.16
CA ASP A 103 -3.29 -6.01 -18.27
C ASP A 103 -3.44 -5.29 -16.92
N THR A 104 -3.58 -6.03 -15.81
CA THR A 104 -3.68 -5.51 -14.44
C THR A 104 -2.41 -4.80 -13.98
N VAL A 105 -1.21 -5.33 -14.25
CA VAL A 105 0.04 -4.75 -13.72
C VAL A 105 0.70 -3.79 -14.71
N LYS A 106 0.69 -2.48 -14.40
CA LYS A 106 1.36 -1.43 -15.18
C LYS A 106 2.69 -1.03 -14.52
N ILE A 107 3.74 -1.01 -15.33
CA ILE A 107 5.09 -0.65 -14.89
C ILE A 107 5.36 0.81 -15.24
N GLY A 108 5.54 1.67 -14.24
CA GLY A 108 5.85 3.07 -14.47
C GLY A 108 5.63 3.98 -13.28
N ASP A 109 5.90 5.27 -13.49
CA ASP A 109 5.57 6.30 -12.51
C ASP A 109 4.06 6.46 -12.45
N VAL A 110 3.51 6.31 -11.25
CA VAL A 110 2.07 6.38 -11.04
C VAL A 110 1.49 7.75 -11.37
N ALA A 111 2.31 8.81 -11.33
CA ALA A 111 1.90 10.15 -11.74
C ALA A 111 2.08 10.44 -13.25
N ASP A 112 2.55 9.48 -14.05
CA ASP A 112 2.65 9.62 -15.50
C ASP A 112 1.36 9.13 -16.19
N SER A 113 0.65 10.07 -16.82
CA SER A 113 -0.56 9.81 -17.60
C SER A 113 -0.36 8.85 -18.79
N LYS A 114 0.88 8.56 -19.18
CA LYS A 114 1.18 7.55 -20.22
C LYS A 114 1.17 6.13 -19.68
N VAL A 115 1.24 5.96 -18.36
CA VAL A 115 1.25 4.65 -17.70
C VAL A 115 -0.17 4.12 -17.52
N TRP A 116 -1.10 5.02 -17.17
CA TRP A 116 -2.52 4.72 -16.98
C TRP A 116 -3.33 6.03 -16.95
N ASP A 117 -4.65 5.93 -17.12
CA ASP A 117 -5.57 7.04 -16.93
C ASP A 117 -6.49 6.79 -15.72
N PRO A 118 -6.39 7.61 -14.64
CA PRO A 118 -7.27 7.52 -13.49
C PRO A 118 -8.77 7.62 -13.83
N ASP A 119 -9.13 8.28 -14.93
CA ASP A 119 -10.55 8.44 -15.29
C ASP A 119 -11.19 7.12 -15.76
N GLU A 120 -10.40 6.13 -16.18
CA GLU A 120 -10.88 4.80 -16.57
C GLU A 120 -11.40 3.99 -15.37
N TYR A 121 -11.00 4.34 -14.15
CA TYR A 121 -11.29 3.59 -12.93
C TYR A 121 -12.27 4.31 -12.00
N ARG A 122 -13.01 5.30 -12.53
CA ARG A 122 -13.93 6.09 -11.69
C ARG A 122 -15.00 5.21 -11.05
N GLY A 123 -15.16 5.35 -9.73
CA GLY A 123 -16.15 4.63 -8.95
C GLY A 123 -15.77 3.22 -8.52
N VAL A 124 -14.49 2.83 -8.68
CA VAL A 124 -13.95 1.56 -8.14
C VAL A 124 -14.23 1.42 -6.63
N ASP A 125 -14.33 0.20 -6.11
CA ASP A 125 -14.64 0.00 -4.70
C ASP A 125 -13.53 0.49 -3.77
N LEU A 126 -12.27 0.23 -4.13
CA LEU A 126 -11.12 0.60 -3.31
C LEU A 126 -9.99 1.21 -4.15
N LEU A 127 -9.46 2.35 -3.72
CA LEU A 127 -8.12 2.81 -4.07
C LEU A 127 -7.18 2.49 -2.92
N ALA A 128 -6.08 1.79 -3.18
CA ALA A 128 -5.14 1.36 -2.15
C ALA A 128 -3.69 1.74 -2.49
N GLY A 129 -2.81 1.87 -1.49
CA GLY A 129 -1.38 2.04 -1.77
C GLY A 129 -0.46 2.10 -0.55
N GLY A 130 0.66 1.38 -0.63
CA GLY A 130 1.82 1.52 0.26
C GLY A 130 2.77 2.61 -0.24
N VAL A 131 2.33 3.86 -0.14
CA VAL A 131 3.06 5.00 -0.72
C VAL A 131 4.34 5.30 0.08
N PRO A 132 5.44 5.73 -0.59
CA PRO A 132 6.66 6.08 0.10
C PRO A 132 6.41 7.19 1.14
N CYS A 133 7.08 7.09 2.29
CA CYS A 133 7.03 8.13 3.32
C CYS A 133 7.35 9.48 2.69
N PRO A 134 6.56 10.53 2.96
CA PRO A 134 6.83 11.84 2.44
C PRO A 134 8.28 12.27 2.73
N PRO A 135 8.95 12.91 1.75
CA PRO A 135 10.38 13.18 1.73
C PRO A 135 10.80 14.32 2.69
N PHE A 136 10.37 14.30 3.95
CA PHE A 136 10.64 15.42 4.85
C PHE A 136 11.83 15.11 5.77
N SER A 137 12.97 14.78 5.16
CA SER A 137 14.20 14.48 5.89
C SER A 137 14.74 15.73 6.59
N ILE A 138 14.82 15.67 7.92
CA ILE A 138 15.71 16.48 8.77
C ILE A 138 17.20 16.18 8.48
N ALA A 139 17.51 15.16 7.68
CA ALA A 139 18.85 14.76 7.28
C ALA A 139 18.99 14.71 5.73
N GLY A 140 19.18 15.88 5.11
CA GLY A 140 19.50 16.00 3.70
C GLY A 140 20.36 17.23 3.47
N LYS A 141 21.38 17.13 2.61
CA LYS A 141 22.21 18.28 2.21
C LYS A 141 21.28 19.34 1.63
N GLN A 142 21.39 20.58 2.10
CA GLN A 142 20.75 21.77 1.54
C GLN A 142 21.22 22.01 0.09
N LEU A 143 20.80 21.13 -0.81
CA LEU A 143 20.79 21.36 -2.24
C LEU A 143 19.46 22.05 -2.50
N GLY A 144 19.49 23.37 -2.67
CA GLY A 144 18.30 24.11 -3.06
C GLY A 144 17.62 23.53 -4.30
N ALA A 145 16.31 23.76 -4.36
CA ALA A 145 15.48 23.89 -5.56
C ALA A 145 15.25 22.68 -6.50
N THR A 146 15.07 21.43 -6.01
CA THR A 146 14.60 20.30 -6.87
C THR A 146 13.94 19.11 -6.12
N ASP A 147 12.66 19.16 -5.71
CA ASP A 147 12.01 17.98 -5.07
C ASP A 147 10.46 17.84 -5.17
N GLU A 148 9.98 16.76 -5.80
CA GLU A 148 8.55 16.39 -6.07
C GLU A 148 8.11 15.04 -5.43
N ARG A 149 8.66 14.62 -4.29
CA ARG A 149 8.55 13.22 -3.81
C ARG A 149 7.34 12.84 -2.91
N ASP A 150 6.30 13.67 -2.76
CA ASP A 150 5.16 13.31 -1.88
C ASP A 150 4.00 12.60 -2.62
N LEU A 151 4.15 11.29 -2.82
CA LEU A 151 3.10 10.45 -3.42
C LEU A 151 1.88 10.24 -2.50
N PHE A 152 1.99 10.54 -1.20
CA PHE A 152 0.86 10.40 -0.28
C PHE A 152 -0.19 11.47 -0.56
N ALA A 153 0.22 12.73 -0.64
CA ALA A 153 -0.68 13.83 -0.98
C ALA A 153 -1.27 13.61 -2.39
N TRP A 154 -0.48 13.12 -3.34
CA TRP A 154 -0.97 12.81 -4.68
C TRP A 154 -2.03 11.69 -4.71
N ALA A 155 -1.91 10.68 -3.86
CA ALA A 155 -2.93 9.64 -3.70
C ALA A 155 -4.27 10.21 -3.19
N VAL A 156 -4.24 11.26 -2.36
CA VAL A 156 -5.44 11.97 -1.90
C VAL A 156 -6.12 12.69 -3.07
N GLU A 157 -5.36 13.32 -3.97
CA GLU A 157 -5.91 13.94 -5.18
C GLU A 157 -6.48 12.90 -6.16
N LEU A 158 -5.81 11.76 -6.31
CA LEU A 158 -6.37 10.63 -7.05
C LEU A 158 -7.71 10.19 -6.48
N CYS A 159 -7.85 10.12 -5.16
CA CYS A 159 -9.11 9.77 -4.52
C CYS A 159 -10.23 10.73 -4.96
N GLY A 160 -9.97 12.04 -5.02
CA GLY A 160 -10.94 13.02 -5.53
C GLY A 160 -11.32 12.86 -7.00
N ARG A 161 -10.37 12.41 -7.85
CA ARG A 161 -10.57 12.18 -9.29
C ARG A 161 -11.30 10.86 -9.57
N ILE A 162 -10.78 9.77 -9.03
CA ILE A 162 -11.30 8.40 -9.17
C ILE A 162 -12.63 8.26 -8.43
N LYS A 163 -12.81 8.95 -7.30
CA LYS A 163 -13.97 8.83 -6.41
C LYS A 163 -14.30 7.38 -6.02
N PRO A 164 -13.35 6.61 -5.46
CA PRO A 164 -13.58 5.24 -5.04
C PRO A 164 -14.55 5.18 -3.84
N LYS A 165 -15.18 4.04 -3.54
CA LYS A 165 -16.01 3.94 -2.32
C LYS A 165 -15.17 4.04 -1.03
N ALA A 166 -13.94 3.56 -1.08
CA ALA A 166 -12.96 3.65 0.00
C ALA A 166 -11.53 3.93 -0.50
N LEU A 167 -10.70 4.49 0.39
CA LEU A 167 -9.28 4.73 0.23
C LEU A 167 -8.52 4.03 1.38
N LEU A 168 -7.46 3.31 1.05
CA LEU A 168 -6.52 2.71 2.01
C LEU A 168 -5.09 3.14 1.69
N LEU A 169 -4.46 3.93 2.55
CA LEU A 169 -3.05 4.29 2.40
C LEU A 169 -2.24 3.84 3.60
N GLU A 170 -1.12 3.16 3.33
CA GLU A 170 -0.15 2.76 4.34
C GLU A 170 1.08 3.68 4.34
N ASN A 171 1.60 3.94 5.53
CA ASN A 171 2.89 4.61 5.69
C ASN A 171 3.63 4.15 6.96
N VAL A 172 4.88 4.61 7.09
CA VAL A 172 5.70 4.32 8.27
C VAL A 172 5.22 5.10 9.49
N LYS A 173 5.46 4.56 10.69
CA LYS A 173 5.16 5.21 11.98
C LYS A 173 5.67 6.66 12.09
N GLY A 174 6.75 7.02 11.39
CA GLY A 174 7.31 8.39 11.40
C GLY A 174 6.28 9.47 11.08
N LEU A 175 5.33 9.19 10.18
CA LEU A 175 4.25 10.10 9.80
C LEU A 175 3.29 10.41 10.96
N SER A 176 3.27 9.60 12.01
CA SER A 176 2.43 9.84 13.19
C SER A 176 2.98 10.92 14.13
N GLY A 177 4.21 11.40 13.90
CA GLY A 177 4.91 12.36 14.77
C GLY A 177 4.29 13.76 14.73
N SER A 178 4.50 14.53 15.82
CA SER A 178 3.95 15.89 15.98
C SER A 178 4.39 16.88 14.90
N ARG A 179 5.53 16.63 14.25
CA ARG A 179 5.99 17.38 13.08
C ARG A 179 4.96 17.39 11.94
N PHE A 180 4.26 16.28 11.74
CA PHE A 180 3.36 16.07 10.60
C PHE A 180 1.89 16.29 10.96
N THR A 181 1.61 16.95 12.08
CA THR A 181 0.24 17.14 12.54
C THR A 181 -0.57 18.04 11.60
N ALA A 182 -0.03 19.18 11.17
CA ALA A 182 -0.67 20.04 10.17
C ALA A 182 -0.81 19.36 8.80
N TYR A 183 0.21 18.59 8.36
CA TYR A 183 0.12 17.78 7.15
C TYR A 183 -1.05 16.79 7.20
N ARG A 184 -1.16 16.02 8.30
CA ARG A 184 -2.26 15.07 8.49
C ARG A 184 -3.61 15.78 8.57
N GLN A 185 -3.68 16.96 9.19
CA GLN A 185 -4.90 17.76 9.20
C GLN A 185 -5.32 18.13 7.78
N ARG A 186 -4.40 18.63 6.97
CA ARG A 186 -4.67 19.02 5.58
C ARG A 186 -5.15 17.84 4.73
N VAL A 187 -4.62 16.65 4.94
CA VAL A 187 -5.09 15.42 4.30
C VAL A 187 -6.55 15.11 4.69
N LEU A 188 -6.90 15.20 5.98
CA LEU A 188 -8.28 14.99 6.44
C LEU A 188 -9.22 16.03 5.85
N ASP A 189 -8.82 17.31 5.87
CA ASP A 189 -9.61 18.40 5.28
C ASP A 189 -9.85 18.14 3.78
N ARG A 190 -8.81 17.73 3.04
CA ARG A 190 -8.91 17.46 1.60
C ARG A 190 -9.83 16.28 1.29
N LEU A 191 -9.80 15.22 2.10
CA LEU A 191 -10.70 14.08 1.94
C LEU A 191 -12.14 14.46 2.30
N SER A 192 -12.33 15.31 3.30
CA SER A 192 -13.64 15.88 3.66
C SER A 192 -14.21 16.76 2.54
N GLU A 193 -13.38 17.59 1.88
CA GLU A 193 -13.76 18.34 0.68
C GLU A 193 -14.26 17.43 -0.46
N TYR A 194 -13.74 16.20 -0.54
CA TYR A 194 -14.19 15.17 -1.48
C TYR A 194 -15.37 14.33 -0.99
N GLY A 195 -15.88 14.60 0.21
CA GLY A 195 -17.03 13.92 0.81
C GLY A 195 -16.69 12.61 1.51
N TYR A 196 -15.45 12.40 1.94
CA TYR A 196 -15.05 11.19 2.68
C TYR A 196 -14.92 11.46 4.18
N ILE A 197 -15.15 10.40 4.95
CA ILE A 197 -14.83 10.34 6.38
C ILE A 197 -13.54 9.56 6.50
N ALA A 198 -12.51 10.21 7.04
CA ALA A 198 -11.15 9.70 7.07
C ALA A 198 -10.62 9.57 8.49
N GLU A 199 -9.96 8.46 8.77
CA GLU A 199 -9.38 8.15 10.07
C GLU A 199 -7.94 7.65 9.93
N TRP A 200 -7.09 8.10 10.85
CA TRP A 200 -5.73 7.59 11.01
C TRP A 200 -5.65 6.57 12.13
N ARG A 201 -4.89 5.49 11.93
CA ARG A 201 -4.57 4.56 13.01
C ARG A 201 -3.15 4.02 12.92
N LEU A 202 -2.49 3.93 14.08
CA LEU A 202 -1.23 3.18 14.22
C LEU A 202 -1.57 1.71 14.47
N LEU A 203 -1.18 0.85 13.53
CA LEU A 203 -1.35 -0.59 13.59
C LEU A 203 -0.01 -1.28 13.83
N HIS A 204 -0.02 -2.32 14.64
CA HIS A 204 1.15 -3.14 14.92
C HIS A 204 0.97 -4.48 14.22
N ALA A 205 1.92 -4.86 13.35
CA ALA A 205 1.77 -6.11 12.59
C ALA A 205 1.68 -7.36 13.49
N ASP A 206 2.30 -7.33 14.66
CA ASP A 206 2.23 -8.38 15.67
C ASP A 206 0.86 -8.55 16.31
N ASP A 207 -0.03 -7.55 16.22
CA ASP A 207 -1.44 -7.70 16.60
C ASP A 207 -2.23 -8.56 15.60
N TYR A 208 -1.67 -8.89 14.43
CA TYR A 208 -2.34 -9.60 13.32
C TYR A 208 -1.55 -10.82 12.87
N GLY A 209 -0.88 -11.49 13.81
CA GLY A 209 -0.16 -12.73 13.56
C GLY A 209 1.24 -12.59 12.96
N VAL A 210 1.72 -11.38 12.63
CA VAL A 210 3.07 -11.22 12.07
C VAL A 210 4.13 -11.25 13.18
N SER A 211 5.10 -12.16 13.12
CA SER A 211 6.19 -12.28 14.09
C SER A 211 7.25 -11.17 14.02
N GLN A 212 6.83 -9.91 13.90
CA GLN A 212 7.70 -8.74 13.75
C GLN A 212 7.08 -7.49 14.37
N LEU A 213 7.90 -6.75 15.12
CA LEU A 213 7.60 -5.38 15.55
C LEU A 213 7.64 -4.45 14.34
N ARG A 214 6.49 -4.26 13.69
CA ARG A 214 6.36 -3.42 12.49
C ARG A 214 5.14 -2.50 12.62
N PRO A 215 5.29 -1.34 13.29
CA PRO A 215 4.21 -0.38 13.41
C PRO A 215 4.03 0.40 12.09
N ARG A 216 2.80 0.40 11.56
CA ARG A 216 2.37 1.12 10.37
C ARG A 216 1.30 2.14 10.68
N PHE A 217 1.43 3.32 10.10
CA PHE A 217 0.47 4.39 10.26
C PHE A 217 -0.41 4.42 9.02
N VAL A 218 -1.67 4.03 9.19
CA VAL A 218 -2.62 3.74 8.14
C VAL A 218 -3.68 4.83 8.11
N LEU A 219 -4.06 5.26 6.91
CA LEU A 219 -5.22 6.10 6.64
C LEU A 219 -6.27 5.25 5.95
N VAL A 220 -7.48 5.26 6.50
CA VAL A 220 -8.66 4.75 5.81
C VAL A 220 -9.63 5.91 5.64
N ALA A 221 -10.18 6.06 4.43
CA ALA A 221 -11.26 7.01 4.18
C ALA A 221 -12.39 6.33 3.42
N LEU A 222 -13.64 6.53 3.84
CA LEU A 222 -14.82 5.94 3.18
C LEU A 222 -15.87 7.00 2.91
N MET A 223 -16.71 6.80 1.89
CA MET A 223 -17.93 7.58 1.75
C MET A 223 -18.84 7.37 2.98
N PRO A 224 -19.65 8.37 3.40
CA PRO A 224 -20.39 8.33 4.66
C PRO A 224 -21.27 7.09 4.82
N GLU A 225 -21.97 6.66 3.77
CA GLU A 225 -22.84 5.48 3.79
C GLU A 225 -22.14 4.15 4.09
N TYR A 226 -20.82 4.07 3.94
CA TYR A 226 -20.00 2.91 4.29
C TYR A 226 -19.23 3.14 5.59
N ALA A 227 -18.81 4.38 5.85
CA ALA A 227 -18.12 4.75 7.09
C ALA A 227 -18.95 4.40 8.34
N GLU A 228 -20.29 4.49 8.27
CA GLU A 228 -21.20 4.07 9.35
C GLU A 228 -21.02 2.60 9.78
N TYR A 229 -20.49 1.75 8.91
CA TYR A 229 -20.31 0.32 9.15
C TYR A 229 -18.84 -0.07 9.34
N PHE A 230 -17.92 0.89 9.28
CA PHE A 230 -16.51 0.61 9.40
C PHE A 230 -16.10 0.42 10.86
N GLU A 231 -15.39 -0.68 11.10
CA GLU A 231 -14.64 -0.90 12.33
C GLU A 231 -13.22 -1.29 11.97
N TRP A 232 -12.25 -0.59 12.54
CA TRP A 232 -10.87 -1.03 12.47
C TRP A 232 -10.72 -2.48 12.96
N PRO A 233 -9.85 -3.29 12.32
CA PRO A 233 -9.69 -4.69 12.67
C PRO A 233 -9.27 -4.85 14.13
N LYS A 234 -9.79 -5.92 14.75
CA LYS A 234 -9.46 -6.27 16.14
C LYS A 234 -8.16 -7.05 16.16
N LYS A 235 -7.40 -6.86 17.23
CA LYS A 235 -6.18 -7.64 17.49
C LYS A 235 -6.54 -9.13 17.59
N HIS A 236 -5.70 -9.97 17.03
CA HIS A 236 -5.79 -11.41 17.24
C HIS A 236 -5.57 -11.73 18.73
N PRO A 237 -6.30 -12.70 19.29
CA PRO A 237 -6.17 -13.06 20.70
C PRO A 237 -4.84 -13.78 20.98
N GLU A 238 -4.33 -14.49 19.98
CA GLU A 238 -3.09 -15.24 20.06
C GLU A 238 -1.88 -14.36 19.74
N ARG A 239 -0.77 -14.61 20.44
CA ARG A 239 0.49 -13.94 20.14
C ARG A 239 1.18 -14.65 18.98
N PRO A 240 1.84 -13.91 18.08
CA PRO A 240 2.64 -14.52 17.02
C PRO A 240 3.81 -15.33 17.61
N LEU A 241 4.24 -16.33 16.85
CA LEU A 241 5.36 -17.19 17.25
C LEU A 241 6.65 -16.37 17.41
N PRO A 242 7.49 -16.68 18.42
CA PRO A 242 8.86 -16.19 18.46
C PRO A 242 9.65 -16.59 17.20
N VAL A 243 10.69 -15.84 16.86
CA VAL A 243 11.53 -16.07 15.67
C VAL A 243 12.11 -17.49 15.66
N GLY A 244 12.56 -17.99 16.81
CA GLY A 244 13.12 -19.33 16.97
C GLY A 244 12.15 -20.40 16.50
N GLU A 245 10.93 -20.40 17.05
CA GLU A 245 9.89 -21.39 16.70
C GLU A 245 9.39 -21.20 15.27
N LEU A 246 9.19 -19.96 14.83
CA LEU A 246 8.73 -19.64 13.48
C LEU A 246 9.66 -20.17 12.39
N LEU A 247 10.97 -20.11 12.64
CA LEU A 247 12.00 -20.47 11.66
C LEU A 247 12.62 -21.85 11.90
N ARG A 248 12.17 -22.59 12.92
CA ARG A 248 12.77 -23.88 13.34
C ARG A 248 12.98 -24.83 12.17
N ASP A 249 11.96 -25.05 11.35
CA ASP A 249 12.00 -25.93 10.18
C ASP A 249 12.94 -25.41 9.07
N LEU A 250 12.97 -24.10 8.83
CA LEU A 250 13.87 -23.50 7.83
C LEU A 250 15.33 -23.55 8.28
N MET A 251 15.58 -23.38 9.57
CA MET A 251 16.91 -23.49 10.17
C MET A 251 17.38 -24.95 10.19
N ALA A 252 16.48 -25.90 10.45
CA ALA A 252 16.76 -27.34 10.43
C ALA A 252 17.18 -27.89 9.06
N LYS A 253 16.93 -27.16 7.96
CA LYS A 253 17.45 -27.50 6.62
C LYS A 253 18.96 -27.35 6.51
N GLY A 254 19.59 -26.60 7.41
CA GLY A 254 21.05 -26.55 7.53
C GLY A 254 21.63 -27.84 8.14
N ASP A 255 22.94 -27.90 8.29
CA ASP A 255 23.66 -29.03 8.90
C ASP A 255 24.01 -28.76 10.38
N TRP A 256 23.09 -28.15 11.14
CA TRP A 256 23.20 -28.07 12.60
C TRP A 256 22.82 -29.39 13.26
N SER A 257 23.45 -29.70 14.40
CA SER A 257 22.96 -30.76 15.28
C SER A 257 21.63 -30.33 15.93
N GLU A 258 20.83 -31.32 16.33
CA GLU A 258 19.55 -31.08 17.01
C GLU A 258 19.71 -30.23 18.28
N ASP A 259 20.71 -30.53 19.11
CA ASP A 259 21.03 -29.74 20.32
C ASP A 259 21.32 -28.27 20.01
N LYS A 260 22.07 -28.00 18.92
CA LYS A 260 22.44 -26.64 18.53
C LYS A 260 21.25 -25.87 17.94
N LEU A 261 20.39 -26.57 17.19
CA LEU A 261 19.14 -26.00 16.71
C LEU A 261 18.25 -25.61 17.89
N GLU A 262 18.09 -26.50 18.86
CA GLU A 262 17.27 -26.23 20.05
C GLU A 262 17.83 -25.07 20.88
N GLU A 263 19.14 -25.01 21.09
CA GLU A 263 19.80 -23.87 21.75
C GLU A 263 19.49 -22.54 21.05
N TRP A 264 19.59 -22.50 19.72
CA TRP A 264 19.27 -21.29 18.95
C TRP A 264 17.79 -20.92 19.01
N VAL A 265 16.89 -21.91 18.92
CA VAL A 265 15.44 -21.66 19.02
C VAL A 265 15.08 -21.05 20.38
N GLN A 266 15.67 -21.56 21.46
CA GLN A 266 15.51 -21.01 22.81
C GLN A 266 16.12 -19.61 22.96
N GLN A 267 17.20 -19.31 22.24
CA GLN A 267 17.81 -17.97 22.21
C GLN A 267 16.94 -16.96 21.43
N ALA A 268 16.40 -17.36 20.28
CA ALA A 268 15.56 -16.52 19.41
C ALA A 268 14.09 -16.45 19.89
N ASN A 269 13.89 -16.31 21.19
CA ASN A 269 12.59 -16.40 21.88
C ASN A 269 11.73 -15.12 21.88
N LYS A 270 12.01 -14.17 20.99
CA LYS A 270 11.22 -12.94 20.81
C LYS A 270 10.75 -12.82 19.37
N ILE A 271 9.78 -11.95 19.14
CA ILE A 271 9.42 -11.51 17.79
C ILE A 271 10.50 -10.60 17.20
N ALA A 272 10.56 -10.56 15.88
CA ALA A 272 11.61 -9.86 15.16
C ALA A 272 11.57 -8.33 15.35
N PRO A 273 12.72 -7.64 15.46
CA PRO A 273 12.81 -6.21 15.19
C PRO A 273 12.32 -5.85 13.77
N THR A 274 12.00 -4.59 13.53
CA THR A 274 11.58 -4.12 12.20
C THR A 274 12.65 -4.41 11.14
N ILE A 275 12.27 -5.15 10.09
CA ILE A 275 13.09 -5.40 8.91
C ILE A 275 12.95 -4.22 7.96
N VAL A 276 14.08 -3.73 7.43
CA VAL A 276 14.13 -2.58 6.51
C VAL A 276 14.70 -3.03 5.18
N GLY A 277 13.91 -2.90 4.10
CA GLY A 277 14.34 -3.31 2.75
C GLY A 277 15.34 -2.36 2.08
N GLY A 278 15.44 -1.12 2.58
CA GLY A 278 16.31 -0.08 2.01
C GLY A 278 15.84 0.41 0.64
N SER A 279 16.67 1.20 -0.03
CA SER A 279 16.41 1.76 -1.36
C SER A 279 17.47 1.32 -2.36
N LYS A 280 17.29 1.64 -3.65
CA LYS A 280 18.34 1.45 -4.67
C LYS A 280 19.57 2.35 -4.46
N LYS A 281 19.39 3.49 -3.79
CA LYS A 281 20.43 4.53 -3.60
C LYS A 281 21.15 4.41 -2.25
N HIS A 282 20.45 3.91 -1.22
CA HIS A 282 20.92 3.83 0.16
C HIS A 282 20.34 2.58 0.85
N GLY A 283 21.17 1.87 1.63
CA GLY A 283 20.79 0.65 2.35
C GLY A 283 21.13 -0.62 1.57
N GLY A 284 21.92 -1.51 2.18
CA GLY A 284 22.19 -2.86 1.68
C GLY A 284 21.12 -3.85 2.16
N ALA A 285 21.29 -5.14 1.84
CA ALA A 285 20.41 -6.19 2.34
C ALA A 285 20.70 -6.54 3.81
N ASP A 286 20.66 -5.55 4.69
CA ASP A 286 20.85 -5.70 6.14
C ASP A 286 19.52 -5.56 6.88
N LEU A 287 19.38 -6.18 8.06
CA LEU A 287 18.10 -6.27 8.77
C LEU A 287 17.73 -4.99 9.54
N GLY A 288 18.31 -3.84 9.20
CA GLY A 288 17.92 -2.52 9.70
C GLY A 288 19.02 -1.68 10.35
N PRO A 289 18.65 -0.58 11.02
CA PRO A 289 19.61 0.34 11.64
C PRO A 289 20.34 -0.30 12.83
N SER A 290 21.38 0.35 13.34
CA SER A 290 22.25 -0.18 14.40
C SER A 290 21.50 -0.72 15.63
N ARG A 291 20.42 -0.06 16.05
CA ARG A 291 19.58 -0.51 17.16
C ARG A 291 18.83 -1.81 16.85
N ALA A 292 18.32 -1.97 15.62
CA ALA A 292 17.68 -3.21 15.20
C ALA A 292 18.71 -4.34 15.10
N LYS A 293 19.89 -4.06 14.54
CA LYS A 293 21.01 -5.02 14.46
C LYS A 293 21.45 -5.54 15.84
N ALA A 294 21.53 -4.67 16.85
CA ALA A 294 21.85 -5.09 18.22
C ALA A 294 20.76 -5.99 18.83
N ALA A 295 19.48 -5.74 18.52
CA ALA A 295 18.39 -6.59 18.96
C ALA A 295 18.39 -7.97 18.28
N TRP A 296 18.74 -8.03 16.99
CA TRP A 296 18.98 -9.28 16.27
C TRP A 296 20.17 -10.06 16.83
N GLU A 297 21.27 -9.39 17.13
CA GLU A 297 22.47 -10.01 17.71
C GLU A 297 22.16 -10.67 19.06
N ALA A 298 21.35 -10.02 19.91
CA ALA A 298 20.88 -10.61 21.16
C ALA A 298 20.04 -11.89 20.98
N MET A 299 19.38 -12.04 19.82
CA MET A 299 18.63 -13.25 19.45
C MET A 299 19.48 -14.27 18.67
N GLY A 300 20.80 -14.08 18.62
CA GLY A 300 21.68 -14.99 17.92
C GLY A 300 21.58 -14.91 16.40
N VAL A 301 21.35 -13.72 15.83
CA VAL A 301 21.28 -13.48 14.38
C VAL A 301 22.26 -12.36 13.97
N ASP A 302 23.04 -12.60 12.91
CA ASP A 302 23.82 -11.57 12.23
C ASP A 302 22.92 -10.80 11.26
N ALA A 303 22.61 -9.57 11.64
CA ALA A 303 21.74 -8.65 10.90
C ALA A 303 22.47 -7.76 9.89
N LYS A 304 23.76 -8.01 9.59
CA LYS A 304 24.54 -7.22 8.62
C LYS A 304 24.30 -7.62 7.17
N GLY A 305 23.57 -8.71 6.93
CA GLY A 305 23.33 -9.25 5.60
C GLY A 305 22.23 -10.31 5.60
N VAL A 306 22.03 -10.92 4.43
CA VAL A 306 21.21 -12.12 4.23
C VAL A 306 22.01 -13.20 3.51
N ALA A 307 21.80 -14.46 3.93
CA ALA A 307 22.45 -15.64 3.38
C ALA A 307 21.72 -16.19 2.16
N ASP A 308 22.44 -16.92 1.30
CA ASP A 308 21.85 -17.66 0.17
C ASP A 308 21.27 -19.01 0.63
N GLU A 309 21.89 -19.65 1.63
CA GLU A 309 21.46 -20.94 2.15
C GLU A 309 21.26 -20.91 3.68
N PRO A 310 20.44 -21.83 4.23
CA PRO A 310 20.25 -21.94 5.67
C PRO A 310 21.55 -22.06 6.46
N PRO A 311 21.57 -21.57 7.71
CA PRO A 311 22.76 -21.62 8.56
C PRO A 311 23.25 -23.04 8.85
N GLY A 312 24.57 -23.23 8.77
CA GLY A 312 25.17 -24.56 8.84
C GLY A 312 26.62 -24.61 9.35
N LEU A 313 27.14 -25.81 9.63
CA LEU A 313 28.57 -26.11 9.77
C LEU A 313 29.32 -25.95 8.43
N LYS A 314 28.69 -26.25 7.29
CA LYS A 314 29.26 -26.06 5.93
C LYS A 314 28.98 -24.69 5.30
N ASN A 315 28.06 -23.93 5.87
CA ASN A 315 27.87 -22.50 5.60
C ASN A 315 28.12 -21.67 6.88
N PRO A 316 29.33 -21.74 7.49
CA PRO A 316 29.55 -21.10 8.77
C PRO A 316 30.05 -19.69 8.51
N ARG A 317 29.22 -18.70 8.86
CA ARG A 317 29.66 -17.32 9.11
C ARG A 317 30.18 -16.61 7.84
N VAL A 318 29.89 -15.31 7.69
CA VAL A 318 30.93 -14.47 7.10
C VAL A 318 32.14 -14.62 8.02
N LYS A 319 33.27 -15.11 7.51
CA LYS A 319 34.46 -15.48 8.31
C LYS A 319 34.68 -14.50 9.49
N GLY A 320 34.44 -14.97 10.72
CA GLY A 320 34.56 -14.15 11.96
C GLY A 320 33.24 -13.62 12.57
N ALA A 321 32.07 -13.83 11.95
CA ALA A 321 30.78 -13.43 12.51
C ALA A 321 30.33 -14.36 13.66
N PRO A 322 29.79 -13.84 14.77
CA PRO A 322 29.40 -14.64 15.94
C PRO A 322 28.14 -15.50 15.69
N HIS A 323 27.25 -15.05 14.79
CA HIS A 323 25.90 -15.58 14.59
C HIS A 323 25.58 -15.80 13.10
N PRO A 324 24.58 -16.63 12.77
CA PRO A 324 24.13 -16.84 11.39
C PRO A 324 23.33 -15.66 10.81
N MET A 325 23.42 -15.46 9.49
CA MET A 325 22.50 -14.56 8.76
C MET A 325 21.25 -15.33 8.33
N LEU A 326 20.11 -14.65 8.27
CA LEU A 326 18.86 -15.22 7.76
C LEU A 326 18.86 -15.31 6.23
N THR A 327 18.12 -16.27 5.68
CA THR A 327 17.83 -16.32 4.24
C THR A 327 16.65 -15.41 3.87
N VAL A 328 16.46 -15.17 2.57
CA VAL A 328 15.30 -14.41 2.07
C VAL A 328 13.97 -15.05 2.48
N ASP A 329 13.86 -16.39 2.40
CA ASP A 329 12.64 -17.12 2.79
C ASP A 329 12.31 -16.94 4.28
N MET A 330 13.34 -16.93 5.13
CA MET A 330 13.16 -16.68 6.57
C MET A 330 12.66 -15.26 6.82
N VAL A 331 13.21 -14.27 6.10
CA VAL A 331 12.77 -12.87 6.16
C VAL A 331 11.34 -12.73 5.66
N ALA A 332 10.95 -13.41 4.57
CA ALA A 332 9.58 -13.44 4.06
C ALA A 332 8.62 -14.04 5.10
N ARG A 333 8.99 -15.18 5.70
CA ARG A 333 8.21 -15.82 6.76
C ARG A 333 8.00 -14.89 7.97
N ILE A 334 9.03 -14.19 8.42
CA ILE A 334 8.92 -13.18 9.49
C ILE A 334 7.99 -12.02 9.12
N GLN A 335 7.96 -11.61 7.84
CA GLN A 335 7.07 -10.56 7.34
C GLN A 335 5.61 -11.03 7.13
N GLY A 336 5.31 -12.32 7.35
CA GLY A 336 3.94 -12.85 7.27
C GLY A 336 3.65 -13.72 6.04
N TRP A 337 4.64 -14.04 5.19
CA TRP A 337 4.48 -15.02 4.11
C TRP A 337 4.62 -16.45 4.61
N TYR A 338 3.63 -16.89 5.39
CA TYR A 338 3.52 -18.26 5.88
C TYR A 338 2.07 -18.64 6.12
N GLY A 339 1.83 -19.92 6.42
CA GLY A 339 0.49 -20.45 6.55
C GLY A 339 -0.20 -20.65 5.20
N GLU A 340 -1.45 -21.12 5.25
CA GLU A 340 -2.19 -21.54 4.06
C GLU A 340 -2.43 -20.40 3.07
N ASP A 341 -2.76 -19.21 3.56
CA ASP A 341 -3.14 -18.08 2.74
C ASP A 341 -1.98 -17.41 2.01
N PHE A 342 -0.77 -17.45 2.59
CA PHE A 342 0.34 -16.58 2.19
C PHE A 342 1.63 -17.30 1.80
N ALA A 343 1.81 -18.57 2.16
CA ALA A 343 3.09 -19.27 1.98
C ALA A 343 3.49 -19.52 0.51
N LYS A 344 2.54 -19.47 -0.43
CA LYS A 344 2.78 -19.77 -1.85
C LYS A 344 3.35 -18.60 -2.65
N TRP A 345 3.48 -17.41 -2.05
CA TRP A 345 3.99 -16.23 -2.76
C TRP A 345 5.48 -16.38 -3.10
N GLU A 346 5.83 -16.16 -4.37
CA GLU A 346 7.19 -16.33 -4.88
C GLU A 346 7.84 -14.98 -5.20
N PHE A 347 9.09 -14.76 -4.78
CA PHE A 347 9.81 -13.52 -5.10
C PHE A 347 10.80 -13.72 -6.24
N LEU A 348 10.73 -12.90 -7.28
CA LEU A 348 11.63 -13.01 -8.43
C LEU A 348 12.88 -12.12 -8.26
N GLY A 349 13.93 -12.48 -8.99
CA GLY A 349 15.17 -11.73 -9.07
C GLY A 349 16.30 -12.25 -8.18
N LYS A 350 17.37 -11.47 -8.05
CA LYS A 350 18.52 -11.83 -7.20
C LYS A 350 18.19 -11.61 -5.73
N LYS A 351 18.90 -12.32 -4.83
CA LYS A 351 18.78 -12.22 -3.37
C LYS A 351 18.54 -10.79 -2.82
N THR A 352 19.39 -9.83 -3.16
CA THR A 352 19.25 -8.43 -2.69
C THR A 352 17.99 -7.75 -3.22
N SER A 353 17.54 -8.11 -4.42
CA SER A 353 16.27 -7.62 -5.00
C SER A 353 15.08 -8.18 -4.24
N GLN A 354 15.03 -9.50 -4.06
CA GLN A 354 13.97 -10.18 -3.31
C GLN A 354 13.90 -9.66 -1.86
N TYR A 355 15.05 -9.54 -1.19
CA TYR A 355 15.11 -8.96 0.16
C TYR A 355 14.50 -7.55 0.23
N ARG A 356 14.81 -6.69 -0.74
CA ARG A 356 14.27 -5.32 -0.78
C ARG A 356 12.75 -5.34 -0.97
N GLN A 357 12.26 -6.19 -1.87
CA GLN A 357 10.83 -6.38 -2.11
C GLN A 357 10.11 -6.77 -0.82
N ILE A 358 10.61 -7.79 -0.12
CA ILE A 358 10.08 -8.25 1.16
C ILE A 358 10.16 -7.15 2.22
N GLY A 359 11.32 -6.52 2.40
CA GLY A 359 11.55 -5.56 3.48
C GLY A 359 10.76 -4.26 3.34
N ASN A 360 10.36 -3.88 2.12
CA ASN A 360 9.56 -2.68 1.86
C ASN A 360 8.05 -2.96 1.81
N ALA A 361 7.62 -4.20 1.67
CA ALA A 361 6.21 -4.54 1.58
C ALA A 361 5.44 -4.26 2.88
N PHE A 362 4.16 -3.97 2.70
CA PHE A 362 3.16 -4.02 3.77
C PHE A 362 2.82 -5.51 4.04
N PRO A 363 2.83 -5.97 5.31
CA PRO A 363 2.58 -7.39 5.60
C PRO A 363 1.22 -7.88 5.10
N PRO A 364 1.16 -8.98 4.34
CA PRO A 364 -0.10 -9.52 3.82
C PRO A 364 -1.17 -9.80 4.90
N PRO A 365 -0.83 -10.34 6.09
CA PRO A 365 -1.84 -10.56 7.13
C PRO A 365 -2.52 -9.26 7.58
N VAL A 366 -1.76 -8.17 7.72
CA VAL A 366 -2.31 -6.87 8.15
C VAL A 366 -3.18 -6.27 7.05
N ALA A 367 -2.73 -6.35 5.80
CA ALA A 367 -3.49 -5.91 4.64
C ALA A 367 -4.81 -6.71 4.48
N LYS A 368 -4.79 -8.02 4.77
CA LYS A 368 -6.01 -8.86 4.78
C LYS A 368 -7.01 -8.39 5.81
N GLU A 369 -6.58 -8.15 7.05
CA GLU A 369 -7.48 -7.71 8.13
C GLU A 369 -8.11 -6.34 7.85
N LEU A 370 -7.32 -5.42 7.28
CA LEU A 370 -7.83 -4.12 6.79
C LEU A 370 -8.81 -4.29 5.62
N GLY A 371 -8.47 -5.14 4.65
CA GLY A 371 -9.34 -5.47 3.53
C GLY A 371 -10.66 -6.05 4.01
N VAL A 372 -10.65 -6.98 4.96
CA VAL A 372 -11.88 -7.57 5.52
C VAL A 372 -12.73 -6.50 6.20
N ALA A 373 -12.13 -5.60 7.00
CA ALA A 373 -12.84 -4.49 7.62
C ALA A 373 -13.49 -3.55 6.59
N ILE A 374 -12.75 -3.20 5.53
CA ILE A 374 -13.25 -2.33 4.45
C ILE A 374 -14.35 -3.05 3.65
N ARG A 375 -14.15 -4.31 3.24
CA ARG A 375 -15.16 -5.10 2.53
C ARG A 375 -16.46 -5.17 3.32
N ARG A 376 -16.38 -5.47 4.62
CA ARG A 376 -17.54 -5.50 5.50
C ARG A 376 -18.26 -4.15 5.51
N ALA A 377 -17.53 -3.03 5.61
CA ALA A 377 -18.12 -1.70 5.55
C ALA A 377 -18.80 -1.41 4.21
N LEU A 378 -18.15 -1.77 3.09
CA LEU A 378 -18.68 -1.59 1.73
C LEU A 378 -19.95 -2.42 1.47
N ARG A 379 -20.02 -3.60 2.09
CA ARG A 379 -21.22 -4.47 2.10
C ARG A 379 -22.22 -4.12 3.20
N LYS A 380 -21.93 -3.12 4.04
CA LYS A 380 -22.75 -2.71 5.19
C LYS A 380 -22.99 -3.86 6.19
N GLU A 381 -21.99 -4.74 6.32
CA GLU A 381 -21.94 -5.88 7.23
C GLU A 381 -21.40 -5.45 8.61
N GLY A 382 -22.29 -4.96 9.48
CA GLY A 382 -21.92 -4.58 10.83
C GLY A 382 -23.04 -3.83 11.54
N GLU A 383 -22.81 -3.48 12.80
CA GLU A 383 -23.69 -2.55 13.49
C GLU A 383 -23.49 -1.15 12.90
N ARG A 384 -24.58 -0.58 12.35
CA ARG A 384 -24.58 0.79 11.88
C ARG A 384 -24.29 1.72 13.05
N ARG A 385 -23.26 2.54 12.93
CA ARG A 385 -22.87 3.56 13.88
C ARG A 385 -23.36 4.91 13.40
N VAL A 386 -23.85 5.72 14.33
CA VAL A 386 -24.11 7.13 14.04
C VAL A 386 -22.75 7.81 13.88
N LEU A 387 -22.47 8.28 12.67
CA LEU A 387 -21.38 9.19 12.42
C LEU A 387 -21.76 10.49 13.12
N VAL A 388 -21.12 10.77 14.25
CA VAL A 388 -21.30 12.06 14.88
C VAL A 388 -20.55 13.07 14.00
N GLU A 389 -21.27 14.03 13.41
CA GLU A 389 -20.69 15.15 12.62
C GLU A 389 -19.67 15.99 13.43
N GLU A 390 -19.46 15.69 14.71
CA GLU A 390 -18.70 16.51 15.68
C GLU A 390 -17.19 16.43 15.61
N THR A 391 -16.58 15.63 14.75
CA THR A 391 -15.12 15.71 14.63
C THR A 391 -14.72 16.28 13.29
N ASP A 392 -14.87 17.60 13.17
CA ASP A 392 -13.73 18.43 12.77
C ASP A 392 -12.54 18.01 13.65
N VAL A 393 -11.90 16.88 13.34
CA VAL A 393 -10.74 16.41 14.08
C VAL A 393 -9.73 17.54 13.91
N VAL A 394 -9.41 18.22 15.01
CA VAL A 394 -8.35 19.22 15.04
C VAL A 394 -7.10 18.51 15.52
N LEU A 395 -6.28 18.11 14.56
CA LEU A 395 -4.95 17.60 14.80
C LEU A 395 -4.03 18.78 15.14
N ASP A 396 -4.06 19.86 14.34
CA ASP A 396 -3.20 21.03 14.51
C ASP A 396 -4.02 22.32 14.74
N PRO A 397 -4.15 22.80 15.99
CA PRO A 397 -4.93 24.00 16.31
C PRO A 397 -4.41 25.28 15.65
N VAL A 398 -3.09 25.44 15.55
CA VAL A 398 -2.46 26.63 14.96
C VAL A 398 -2.73 26.69 13.47
N TYR A 399 -2.60 25.55 12.77
CA TYR A 399 -3.02 25.43 11.37
C TYR A 399 -4.48 25.85 11.19
N ARG A 400 -5.41 25.33 12.00
CA ARG A 400 -6.84 25.66 11.89
C ARG A 400 -7.12 27.16 12.09
N VAL A 401 -6.50 27.77 13.10
CA VAL A 401 -6.61 29.22 13.36
C VAL A 401 -6.13 30.04 12.17
N LEU A 402 -5.00 29.65 11.56
CA LEU A 402 -4.46 30.36 10.41
C LEU A 402 -5.28 30.13 9.13
N LEU A 403 -5.76 28.90 8.91
CA LEU A 403 -6.62 28.55 7.77
C LEU A 403 -7.93 29.36 7.80
N GLY A 404 -8.53 29.55 8.97
CA GLY A 404 -9.73 30.35 9.17
C GLY A 404 -9.53 31.87 9.15
N SER A 405 -8.29 32.37 8.98
CA SER A 405 -7.99 33.79 9.04
C SER A 405 -7.58 34.35 7.68
N SER A 406 -8.35 35.33 7.18
CA SER A 406 -7.99 36.08 5.97
C SER A 406 -6.91 37.15 6.17
N ARG A 407 -6.52 37.42 7.43
CA ARG A 407 -5.51 38.42 7.79
C ARG A 407 -4.33 37.76 8.53
N PRO A 408 -3.09 38.27 8.35
CA PRO A 408 -1.94 37.81 9.13
C PRO A 408 -2.13 38.04 10.63
N LEU A 409 -1.80 37.04 11.45
CA LEU A 409 -1.94 37.05 12.92
C LEU A 409 -0.58 37.04 13.62
N THR A 410 -0.39 37.85 14.66
CA THR A 410 0.80 37.74 15.53
C THR A 410 0.71 36.49 16.42
N VAL A 411 1.81 36.11 17.05
CA VAL A 411 1.83 34.94 17.96
C VAL A 411 0.85 35.15 19.12
N GLU A 412 0.80 36.34 19.69
CA GLU A 412 -0.11 36.73 20.76
C GLU A 412 -1.57 36.58 20.32
N GLN A 413 -1.91 37.03 19.10
CA GLN A 413 -3.25 36.89 18.54
C GLN A 413 -3.64 35.42 18.30
N ILE A 414 -2.68 34.57 17.92
CA ILE A 414 -2.92 33.13 17.77
C ILE A 414 -3.20 32.52 19.15
N VAL A 415 -2.38 32.83 20.16
CA VAL A 415 -2.57 32.38 21.55
C VAL A 415 -3.94 32.82 22.09
N GLU A 416 -4.32 34.10 21.91
CA GLU A 416 -5.62 34.63 22.34
C GLU A 416 -6.80 33.90 21.68
N ARG A 417 -6.69 33.59 20.38
CA ARG A 417 -7.73 32.83 19.67
C ARG A 417 -7.82 31.40 20.15
N LEU A 418 -6.69 30.75 20.42
CA LEU A 418 -6.65 29.39 20.95
C LEU A 418 -7.17 29.31 22.39
N ALA A 419 -6.93 30.35 23.21
CA ALA A 419 -7.51 30.45 24.54
C ALA A 419 -9.04 30.55 24.53
N ALA A 420 -9.63 30.97 23.42
CA ALA A 420 -11.09 31.01 23.22
C ALA A 420 -11.66 29.68 22.71
N THR A 421 -10.83 28.67 22.42
CA THR A 421 -11.24 27.31 22.05
C THR A 421 -10.96 26.33 23.18
N ASN A 422 -11.28 25.05 22.98
CA ASN A 422 -10.97 23.98 23.94
C ASN A 422 -9.48 23.53 23.91
N GLU A 423 -8.62 24.22 23.15
CA GLU A 423 -7.21 23.83 22.92
C GLU A 423 -6.24 25.00 23.15
N PRO A 424 -6.11 25.53 24.39
CA PRO A 424 -5.17 26.61 24.68
C PRO A 424 -3.73 26.14 24.51
N LEU A 425 -2.89 26.98 23.91
CA LEU A 425 -1.44 26.77 23.76
C LEU A 425 -0.67 27.99 24.22
N GLU A 426 0.48 27.75 24.84
CA GLU A 426 1.41 28.79 25.23
C GLU A 426 2.25 29.27 24.03
N GLN A 427 2.81 30.48 24.10
CA GLN A 427 3.60 31.08 23.04
C GLN A 427 4.72 30.15 22.48
N PRO A 428 5.56 29.48 23.30
CA PRO A 428 6.59 28.57 22.78
C PRO A 428 6.02 27.38 21.99
N GLU A 429 4.82 26.94 22.33
CA GLU A 429 4.14 25.86 21.62
C GLU A 429 3.61 26.35 20.28
N VAL A 430 2.98 27.53 20.24
CA VAL A 430 2.56 28.17 18.98
C VAL A 430 3.75 28.38 18.04
N GLU A 431 4.87 28.89 18.54
CA GLU A 431 6.10 29.07 17.75
C GLU A 431 6.63 27.75 17.17
N ARG A 432 6.58 26.66 17.95
CA ARG A 432 6.94 25.32 17.47
C ARG A 432 6.02 24.85 16.35
N HIS A 433 4.71 25.06 16.46
CA HIS A 433 3.76 24.73 15.39
C HIS A 433 3.99 25.57 14.13
N LEU A 434 4.23 26.88 14.26
CA LEU A 434 4.60 27.74 13.13
C LEU A 434 5.88 27.25 12.42
N ASN A 435 6.87 26.78 13.19
CA ASN A 435 8.07 26.17 12.62
C ASN A 435 7.79 24.86 11.89
N HIS A 436 6.89 24.02 12.39
CA HIS A 436 6.45 22.82 11.65
C HIS A 436 5.74 23.21 10.36
N LEU A 437 4.77 24.13 10.43
CA LEU A 437 4.00 24.64 9.30
C LEU A 437 4.88 25.16 8.16
N ARG A 438 5.97 25.87 8.47
CA ARG A 438 6.92 26.36 7.45
C ARG A 438 7.51 25.27 6.55
N HIS A 439 7.53 24.01 7.00
CA HIS A 439 8.03 22.91 6.18
C HIS A 439 6.99 22.45 5.17
N ASP A 440 5.73 22.39 5.59
CA ASP A 440 4.66 21.77 4.82
C ASP A 440 3.80 22.80 4.06
N PHE A 441 3.88 24.09 4.44
CA PHE A 441 3.12 25.20 3.86
C PHE A 441 4.03 26.40 3.59
N GLU A 442 3.65 27.21 2.61
CA GLU A 442 4.14 28.58 2.52
C GLU A 442 3.61 29.36 3.71
N LEU A 443 4.51 29.89 4.56
CA LEU A 443 4.12 30.71 5.69
C LEU A 443 4.56 32.14 5.44
N ILE A 444 3.61 32.98 5.07
CA ILE A 444 3.84 34.38 4.73
C ILE A 444 4.03 35.15 6.03
N SER A 445 5.17 35.85 6.13
CA SER A 445 5.54 36.64 7.30
C SER A 445 5.43 38.13 6.97
N VAL A 446 4.64 38.87 7.75
CA VAL A 446 4.41 40.31 7.55
C VAL A 446 4.91 41.07 8.76
N GLN A 447 5.90 41.95 8.57
CA GLN A 447 6.32 42.86 9.62
C GLN A 447 5.31 43.98 9.82
N ARG A 448 4.92 44.20 11.07
CA ARG A 448 4.01 45.26 11.51
C ARG A 448 4.80 46.52 11.87
N SER A 449 4.12 47.67 11.84
CA SER A 449 4.73 48.99 12.12
C SER A 449 5.26 49.13 13.56
N ASN A 450 4.81 48.28 14.48
CA ASN A 450 5.28 48.22 15.87
C ASN A 450 6.47 47.27 16.08
N GLY A 451 6.96 46.60 15.01
CA GLY A 451 8.08 45.66 15.07
C GLY A 451 7.67 44.18 15.16
N ASP A 452 6.39 43.89 15.39
CA ASP A 452 5.91 42.51 15.52
C ASP A 452 5.84 41.80 14.17
N VAL A 453 5.97 40.47 14.19
CA VAL A 453 5.81 39.62 13.01
C VAL A 453 4.44 38.94 13.07
N ALA A 454 3.65 39.11 12.01
CA ALA A 454 2.39 38.41 11.82
C ALA A 454 2.53 37.34 10.73
N TYR A 455 1.79 36.23 10.88
CA TYR A 455 1.85 35.06 10.03
C TYR A 455 0.53 34.82 9.32
N GLN A 456 0.59 34.43 8.06
CA GLN A 456 -0.54 33.98 7.26
C GLN A 456 -0.18 32.65 6.60
N LEU A 457 -1.12 31.71 6.61
CA LEU A 457 -0.97 30.44 5.90
C LEU A 457 -1.17 30.69 4.40
N GLY A 458 -0.19 30.28 3.61
CA GLY A 458 -0.22 30.27 2.15
C GLY A 458 -0.46 28.87 1.62
N GLU A 459 0.03 28.61 0.40
CA GLU A 459 -0.20 27.34 -0.30
C GLU A 459 0.44 26.15 0.42
N PHE A 460 -0.21 24.99 0.31
CA PHE A 460 0.35 23.73 0.77
C PHE A 460 1.52 23.34 -0.14
N LYS A 461 2.68 23.00 0.45
CA LYS A 461 3.93 22.72 -0.26
C LYS A 461 4.06 21.29 -0.73
N ALA A 462 3.32 20.34 -0.15
CA ALA A 462 3.10 19.10 -0.89
C ALA A 462 2.49 19.54 -2.23
N PHE A 463 3.00 19.05 -3.36
CA PHE A 463 2.68 19.47 -4.74
C PHE A 463 3.49 20.61 -5.37
N LEU A 464 4.37 21.35 -4.68
CA LEU A 464 5.18 22.37 -5.34
C LEU A 464 6.42 21.75 -6.00
N GLY A 465 6.21 21.30 -7.24
CA GLY A 465 7.24 20.76 -8.11
C GLY A 465 8.13 21.79 -8.80
N GLN A 466 9.02 21.29 -9.65
CA GLN A 466 10.01 22.08 -10.39
C GLN A 466 9.34 22.96 -11.45
N GLU A 467 9.88 24.18 -11.68
CA GLU A 467 9.63 24.88 -12.94
C GLU A 467 10.25 24.06 -14.09
N ASP A 468 9.54 23.94 -15.21
CA ASP A 468 9.90 23.20 -16.45
C ASP A 468 9.72 21.66 -16.47
N HIS A 469 9.03 21.05 -15.51
CA HIS A 469 8.64 19.63 -15.60
C HIS A 469 7.26 19.46 -16.29
N GLN A 470 7.06 18.42 -17.13
CA GLN A 470 5.78 18.13 -17.83
C GLN A 470 4.57 18.04 -16.87
N ARG A 471 4.80 17.75 -15.58
CA ARG A 471 3.76 17.78 -14.54
C ARG A 471 3.21 19.20 -14.28
N HIS A 472 4.03 20.25 -14.42
CA HIS A 472 3.60 21.65 -14.29
C HIS A 472 2.66 22.07 -15.43
N ASP A 473 2.94 21.61 -16.67
CA ASP A 473 2.08 21.85 -17.83
C ASP A 473 0.74 21.12 -17.75
N LEU A 474 0.74 19.89 -17.20
CA LEU A 474 -0.47 19.10 -16.99
C LEU A 474 -1.33 19.72 -15.87
N PHE A 475 -0.76 20.05 -14.71
CA PHE A 475 -1.52 20.70 -13.64
C PHE A 475 -2.01 22.10 -14.05
N SER A 476 -1.21 22.91 -14.73
CA SER A 476 -1.66 24.21 -15.28
C SER A 476 -2.77 24.04 -16.33
N LYS A 477 -2.73 22.97 -17.16
CA LYS A 477 -3.82 22.64 -18.10
C LYS A 477 -5.13 22.28 -17.40
N TYR A 478 -5.07 21.56 -16.28
CA TYR A 478 -6.27 21.09 -15.57
C TYR A 478 -6.73 22.02 -14.44
N ARG A 479 -5.93 23.03 -14.05
CA ARG A 479 -6.28 24.06 -13.05
C ARG A 479 -7.57 24.82 -13.41
N SER A 480 -7.87 24.93 -14.70
CA SER A 480 -9.09 25.60 -15.21
C SER A 480 -10.33 24.69 -15.30
N LYS A 481 -10.17 23.37 -15.11
CA LYS A 481 -11.28 22.40 -15.11
C LYS A 481 -11.68 21.92 -13.70
N ILE A 482 -10.91 22.32 -12.67
CA ILE A 482 -11.15 22.02 -11.26
C ILE A 482 -11.65 23.27 -10.50
N SER A 483 -12.00 24.35 -11.22
CA SER A 483 -12.81 25.46 -10.70
C SER A 483 -14.27 25.29 -11.07
#